data_AF-A0A1E2SIC0-F1
#
_entry.id   AF-A0A1E2SIC0-F1
#
_cell.length_a   1.000
_cell.length_b   1.000
_cell.length_c   1.000
_cell.angle_alpha   90.00
_cell.angle_beta   90.00
_cell.angle_gamma   90.00
#
_symmetry.space_group_name_H-M   'P 1'
#
loop_
_entity.id
_entity.type
_entity.pdbx_description
1 polymer ?
#
loop_
_entity_poly.entity_id
_entity_poly.type
_entity_poly.pdbx_seq_one_letter_code
_entity_poly.pdbx_strand_id
1 'polypeptide(L)'
;MRGEETSSTPVDVDSMTAEERTRIGVRVAAWRAAQNMTALELSEASGVDRKTIRTIERGSRAGQPAKLRAILEALNVPQVGDFDSFGERTRAFIFSTAPIFEELPNAVKDEAQADVVSLLAGKVRRAANLSPFEKRRDQEETQARSLDARERFNRTLEKYGFEGQIAARGGEVDSLTDDALLEIAAAIEEIHSEDHHQ
;
A
#
# COMPACT_ATOMS: atom_id res chain seq x y z
N MET A 1 25.83 27.07 -1.36
CA MET A 1 24.98 26.06 -0.70
C MET A 1 24.89 24.87 -1.64
N ARG A 2 25.45 23.71 -1.27
CA ARG A 2 25.25 22.47 -2.02
C ARG A 2 23.87 21.95 -1.59
N GLY A 3 22.92 21.86 -2.51
CA GLY A 3 21.69 21.13 -2.25
C GLY A 3 22.08 19.67 -2.10
N GLU A 4 22.08 19.16 -0.86
CA GLU A 4 22.07 17.72 -0.65
C GLU A 4 20.81 17.19 -1.32
N GLU A 5 21.02 16.36 -2.33
CA GLU A 5 19.97 15.60 -3.00
C GLU A 5 19.12 14.95 -1.91
N THR A 6 17.88 15.40 -1.75
CA THR A 6 16.89 14.68 -0.95
C THR A 6 16.77 13.32 -1.62
N SER A 7 17.46 12.31 -1.09
CA SER A 7 17.52 11.00 -1.72
C SER A 7 16.09 10.54 -1.97
N SER A 8 15.72 10.41 -3.24
CA SER A 8 14.35 10.07 -3.66
C SER A 8 13.95 8.64 -3.31
N THR A 9 14.87 7.87 -2.72
CA THR A 9 14.64 6.49 -2.29
C THR A 9 13.71 6.48 -1.07
N PRO A 10 12.57 5.77 -1.16
CA PRO A 10 11.69 5.58 -0.01
C PRO A 10 12.44 4.95 1.16
N VAL A 11 12.13 5.40 2.37
CA VAL A 11 12.73 4.86 3.60
C VAL A 11 11.96 3.63 4.05
N ASP A 12 12.61 2.47 4.10
CA ASP A 12 12.05 1.26 4.69
C ASP A 12 12.50 1.13 6.16
N VAL A 13 11.69 1.65 7.07
CA VAL A 13 12.02 1.64 8.50
C VAL A 13 11.94 0.23 9.09
N ASP A 14 11.12 -0.65 8.51
CA ASP A 14 10.79 -1.96 9.05
C ASP A 14 11.89 -2.99 8.76
N SER A 15 12.61 -2.86 7.64
CA SER A 15 13.80 -3.67 7.36
C SER A 15 15.09 -3.17 8.01
N MET A 16 15.10 -1.95 8.56
CA MET A 16 16.31 -1.36 9.15
C MET A 16 16.71 -1.98 10.48
N THR A 17 18.02 -2.13 10.68
CA THR A 17 18.65 -2.44 11.97
C THR A 17 18.52 -1.27 12.95
N ALA A 18 18.74 -1.52 14.25
CA ALA A 18 18.72 -0.47 15.27
C ALA A 18 19.79 0.62 15.02
N GLU A 19 20.95 0.24 14.49
CA GLU A 19 22.02 1.17 14.15
C GLU A 19 21.62 2.08 12.99
N GLU A 20 21.01 1.54 11.95
CA GLU A 20 20.50 2.31 10.80
C GLU A 20 19.40 3.29 11.23
N ARG A 21 18.46 2.84 12.06
CA ARG A 21 17.42 3.72 12.64
C ARG A 21 18.01 4.85 13.49
N THR A 22 19.15 4.61 14.12
CA THR A 22 19.89 5.65 14.87
C THR A 22 20.49 6.69 13.91
N ARG A 23 21.09 6.23 12.80
CA ARG A 23 21.61 7.11 11.73
C ARG A 23 20.51 7.93 11.04
N ILE A 24 19.33 7.34 10.85
CA ILE A 24 18.15 8.06 10.32
C ILE A 24 17.73 9.22 11.22
N GLY A 25 17.85 9.07 12.54
CA GLY A 25 17.50 10.14 13.46
C GLY A 25 18.16 11.49 13.10
N VAL A 26 19.43 11.46 12.72
CA VAL A 26 20.15 12.67 12.28
C VAL A 26 19.54 13.28 11.02
N ARG A 27 19.09 12.44 10.07
CA ARG A 27 18.40 12.88 8.84
C ARG A 27 17.03 13.47 9.13
N VAL A 28 16.30 12.95 10.12
CA VAL A 28 15.01 13.52 10.57
C VAL A 28 15.16 14.99 10.95
N ALA A 29 16.22 15.35 11.67
CA ALA A 29 16.49 16.74 12.03
C ALA A 29 16.69 17.63 10.79
N ALA A 30 17.41 17.13 9.78
CA ALA A 30 17.65 17.83 8.52
C ALA A 30 16.36 18.00 7.71
N TRP A 31 15.55 16.95 7.56
CA TRP A 31 14.26 17.00 6.87
C TRP A 31 13.27 17.95 7.56
N ARG A 32 13.21 17.91 8.90
CA ARG A 32 12.40 18.86 9.67
C ARG A 32 12.85 20.30 9.43
N ALA A 33 14.15 20.57 9.45
CA ALA A 33 14.69 21.90 9.18
C ALA A 33 14.40 22.37 7.75
N ALA A 34 14.46 21.47 6.76
CA ALA A 34 14.14 21.78 5.37
C ALA A 34 12.67 22.22 5.17
N GLN A 35 11.77 21.79 6.06
CA GLN A 35 10.36 22.20 6.06
C GLN A 35 10.07 23.39 6.97
N ASN A 36 11.09 24.02 7.55
CA ASN A 36 10.95 25.09 8.53
C ASN A 36 10.09 24.71 9.75
N MET A 37 10.00 23.42 10.08
CA MET A 37 9.23 22.93 11.21
C MET A 37 10.05 22.96 12.50
N THR A 38 9.44 23.39 13.59
CA THR A 38 9.97 23.23 14.95
C THR A 38 9.73 21.81 15.45
N ALA A 39 10.49 21.39 16.48
CA ALA A 39 10.26 20.10 17.12
C ALA A 39 8.91 20.00 17.85
N LEU A 40 8.24 21.13 18.12
CA LEU A 40 6.89 21.14 18.68
C LEU A 40 5.86 20.85 17.58
N GLU A 41 5.95 21.53 16.44
CA GLU A 41 5.04 21.29 15.31
C GLU A 41 5.17 19.86 14.77
N LEU A 42 6.40 19.32 14.68
CA LEU A 42 6.57 17.91 14.29
C LEU A 42 5.96 16.95 15.33
N SER A 43 5.99 17.32 16.61
CA SER A 43 5.37 16.52 17.68
C SER A 43 3.85 16.48 17.53
N GLU A 44 3.25 17.64 17.23
CA GLU A 44 1.81 17.76 17.00
C GLU A 44 1.39 17.02 15.73
N ALA A 45 2.15 17.15 14.63
CA ALA A 45 1.84 16.51 13.36
C ALA A 45 2.01 14.98 13.38
N SER A 46 3.01 14.46 14.09
CA SER A 46 3.29 13.01 14.16
C SER A 46 2.61 12.30 15.34
N GLY A 47 2.06 13.05 16.30
CA GLY A 47 1.58 12.48 17.57
C GLY A 47 2.70 11.89 18.45
N VAL A 48 3.97 12.06 18.09
CA VAL A 48 5.11 11.57 18.87
C VAL A 48 5.59 12.65 19.83
N ASP A 49 5.76 12.30 21.11
CA ASP A 49 6.24 13.23 22.13
C ASP A 49 7.55 13.96 21.75
N ARG A 50 7.60 15.27 22.02
CA ARG A 50 8.72 16.16 21.69
C ARG A 50 10.06 15.72 22.26
N LYS A 51 10.09 15.13 23.46
CA LYS A 51 11.33 14.60 24.07
C LYS A 51 11.81 13.38 23.29
N THR A 52 10.88 12.54 22.84
CA THR A 52 11.18 11.38 21.98
C THR A 52 11.77 11.82 20.63
N ILE A 53 11.14 12.78 19.95
CA ILE A 53 11.66 13.35 18.70
C ILE A 53 13.09 13.86 18.87
N ARG A 54 13.34 14.68 19.89
CA ARG A 54 14.70 15.19 20.18
C ARG A 54 15.73 14.10 20.46
N THR A 55 15.30 12.99 21.07
CA THR A 55 16.19 11.87 21.39
C THR A 55 16.58 11.11 20.11
N ILE A 56 15.60 10.92 19.22
CA ILE A 56 15.81 10.35 17.88
C ILE A 56 16.71 11.26 17.06
N GLU A 57 16.41 12.56 16.99
CA GLU A 57 17.17 13.54 16.19
C GLU A 57 18.66 13.61 16.54
N ARG A 58 19.00 13.42 17.83
CA ARG A 58 20.39 13.39 18.30
C ARG A 58 21.12 12.08 18.02
N GLY A 59 20.43 11.05 17.53
CA GLY A 59 20.97 9.71 17.39
C GLY A 59 21.34 9.06 18.73
N SER A 60 20.74 9.49 19.85
CA SER A 60 21.08 8.97 21.17
C SER A 60 20.47 7.58 21.43
N ARG A 61 19.38 7.25 20.74
CA ARG A 61 18.68 5.96 20.81
C ARG A 61 18.02 5.67 19.48
N ALA A 62 18.04 4.40 19.08
CA ALA A 62 17.28 3.92 17.93
C ALA A 62 15.78 4.21 18.11
N GLY A 63 15.18 4.90 17.14
CA GLY A 63 13.73 5.08 17.08
C GLY A 63 13.02 3.73 16.94
N GLN A 64 11.86 3.60 17.59
CA GLN A 64 10.95 2.47 17.33
C GLN A 64 10.36 2.63 15.92
N PRO A 65 10.19 1.54 15.14
CA PRO A 65 9.70 1.63 13.76
C PRO A 65 8.40 2.43 13.63
N ALA A 66 7.37 2.09 14.41
CA ALA A 66 6.08 2.80 14.38
C ALA A 66 6.20 4.31 14.62
N LYS A 67 7.08 4.75 15.53
CA LYS A 67 7.29 6.18 15.81
C LYS A 67 8.04 6.88 14.68
N LEU A 68 9.03 6.20 14.11
CA LEU A 68 9.74 6.73 12.93
C LEU A 68 8.79 6.84 11.74
N ARG A 69 7.87 5.89 11.54
CA ARG A 69 6.88 6.00 10.48
C ARG A 69 6.01 7.23 10.62
N ALA A 70 5.43 7.46 11.80
CA ALA A 70 4.62 8.64 12.08
C ALA A 70 5.41 9.95 11.88
N ILE A 71 6.68 9.98 12.27
CA ILE A 71 7.56 11.14 12.07
C ILE A 71 7.84 11.38 10.58
N LEU A 72 8.20 10.33 9.82
CA LEU A 72 8.52 10.44 8.40
C LEU A 72 7.28 10.81 7.57
N GLU A 73 6.12 10.29 7.94
CA GLU A 73 4.83 10.65 7.35
C GLU A 73 4.51 12.12 7.58
N ALA A 74 4.64 12.62 8.82
CA ALA A 74 4.46 14.04 9.12
C ALA A 74 5.43 14.95 8.37
N LEU A 75 6.61 14.42 8.01
CA LEU A 75 7.61 15.09 7.18
C LEU A 75 7.42 14.81 5.68
N ASN A 76 6.34 14.18 5.23
CA ASN A 76 6.12 13.81 3.82
C ASN A 76 7.33 13.11 3.18
N VAL A 77 8.12 12.38 3.98
CA VAL A 77 9.24 11.59 3.47
C VAL A 77 8.62 10.31 2.91
N PRO A 78 8.84 9.98 1.63
CA PRO A 78 8.36 8.73 1.07
C PRO A 78 8.88 7.57 1.89
N GLN A 79 7.97 6.71 2.33
CA GLN A 79 8.32 5.47 3.01
C GLN A 79 8.03 4.33 2.06
N VAL A 80 8.76 3.22 2.22
CA VAL A 80 8.27 1.96 1.66
C VAL A 80 6.95 1.72 2.38
N GLY A 81 5.84 1.97 1.67
CA GLY A 81 4.51 1.77 2.22
C GLY A 81 4.41 0.35 2.74
N ASP A 82 3.59 0.16 3.77
CA ASP A 82 3.20 -1.18 4.18
C ASP A 82 2.73 -1.88 2.90
N PHE A 83 3.37 -2.99 2.52
CA PHE A 83 3.12 -3.62 1.22
C PHE A 83 1.62 -3.91 1.02
N ASP A 84 0.91 -4.11 2.12
CA ASP A 84 -0.53 -4.30 2.19
C ASP A 84 -1.38 -3.07 1.85
N SER A 85 -0.79 -1.86 1.86
CA SER A 85 -1.45 -0.63 1.42
C SER A 85 -1.59 -0.54 -0.11
N PHE A 86 -0.84 -1.34 -0.86
CA PHE A 86 -1.00 -1.39 -2.31
C PHE A 86 -2.27 -2.16 -2.70
N GLY A 87 -3.03 -1.60 -3.64
CA GLY A 87 -4.14 -2.30 -4.27
C GLY A 87 -3.69 -3.65 -4.86
N GLU A 88 -4.59 -4.61 -4.94
CA GLU A 88 -4.28 -5.99 -5.34
C GLU A 88 -3.51 -6.09 -6.66
N ARG A 89 -3.91 -5.33 -7.69
CA ARG A 89 -3.20 -5.31 -8.97
C ARG A 89 -1.75 -4.83 -8.85
N THR A 90 -1.49 -3.87 -7.97
CA THR A 90 -0.13 -3.37 -7.72
C THR A 90 0.69 -4.42 -6.98
N ARG A 91 0.09 -5.11 -5.98
CA ARG A 91 0.75 -6.23 -5.29
C ARG A 91 1.08 -7.38 -6.26
N ALA A 92 0.12 -7.78 -7.09
CA ALA A 92 0.33 -8.80 -8.12
C ALA A 92 1.43 -8.41 -9.12
N PHE A 93 1.45 -7.15 -9.54
CA PHE A 93 2.54 -6.61 -10.36
C PHE A 93 3.89 -6.78 -9.66
N ILE A 94 4.02 -6.30 -8.42
CA ILE A 94 5.27 -6.42 -7.64
C ILE A 94 5.70 -7.89 -7.50
N PHE A 95 4.79 -8.79 -7.11
CA PHE A 95 5.09 -10.22 -6.94
C PHE A 95 5.53 -10.89 -8.24
N SER A 96 4.92 -10.53 -9.37
CA SER A 96 5.28 -11.10 -10.66
C SER A 96 6.61 -10.58 -11.19
N THR A 97 7.00 -9.34 -10.87
CA THR A 97 8.21 -8.72 -11.42
C THR A 97 9.42 -8.79 -10.48
N ALA A 98 9.24 -8.85 -9.17
CA ALA A 98 10.33 -8.80 -8.20
C ALA A 98 11.34 -9.96 -8.37
N PRO A 99 10.94 -11.24 -8.55
CA PRO A 99 11.91 -12.32 -8.76
C PRO A 99 12.79 -12.10 -9.99
N ILE A 100 12.20 -11.62 -11.08
CA ILE A 100 12.91 -11.31 -12.33
C ILE A 100 13.93 -10.19 -12.09
N PHE A 101 13.53 -9.16 -11.36
CA PHE A 101 14.41 -8.05 -11.02
C PHE A 101 15.57 -8.48 -10.10
N GLU A 102 15.32 -9.42 -9.17
CA GLU A 102 16.36 -9.91 -8.27
C GLU A 102 17.44 -10.74 -8.97
N GLU A 103 17.09 -11.45 -10.04
CA GLU A 103 18.03 -12.23 -10.87
C GLU A 103 18.95 -11.35 -11.75
N LEU A 104 18.64 -10.07 -11.92
CA LEU A 104 19.46 -9.17 -12.73
C LEU A 104 20.83 -8.90 -12.09
N PRO A 105 21.91 -8.80 -12.89
CA PRO A 105 23.19 -8.29 -12.39
C PRO A 105 23.02 -6.88 -11.79
N ASN A 106 23.64 -6.62 -10.63
CA ASN A 106 23.56 -5.32 -9.96
C ASN A 106 23.93 -4.14 -10.87
N ALA A 107 24.86 -4.35 -11.82
CA ALA A 107 25.30 -3.33 -12.78
C ALA A 107 24.19 -2.83 -13.73
N VAL A 108 23.11 -3.61 -13.91
CA VAL A 108 22.00 -3.26 -14.83
C VAL A 108 20.67 -3.04 -14.10
N LYS A 109 20.60 -3.24 -12.77
CA LYS A 109 19.36 -3.07 -12.00
C LYS A 109 18.82 -1.64 -12.08
N ASP A 110 19.69 -0.63 -11.98
CA ASP A 110 19.31 0.78 -12.07
C ASP A 110 18.75 1.14 -13.47
N GLU A 111 19.38 0.65 -14.53
CA GLU A 111 18.92 0.84 -15.92
C GLU A 111 17.57 0.17 -16.15
N ALA A 112 17.42 -1.10 -15.74
CA ALA A 112 16.17 -1.84 -15.85
C ALA A 112 15.03 -1.16 -15.07
N GLN A 113 15.31 -0.63 -13.87
CA GLN A 113 14.33 0.13 -13.10
C GLN A 113 13.90 1.41 -13.85
N ALA A 114 14.85 2.16 -14.42
CA ALA A 114 14.56 3.37 -15.18
C ALA A 114 13.69 3.08 -16.43
N ASP A 115 13.92 1.96 -17.09
CA ASP A 115 13.13 1.51 -18.25
C ASP A 115 11.69 1.18 -17.87
N VAL A 116 11.47 0.44 -16.77
CA VAL A 116 10.13 0.12 -16.26
C VAL A 116 9.38 1.40 -15.90
N VAL A 117 10.03 2.32 -15.20
CA VAL A 117 9.43 3.62 -14.85
C VAL A 117 9.05 4.40 -16.11
N SER A 118 9.93 4.46 -17.11
CA SER A 118 9.69 5.15 -18.38
C SER A 118 8.52 4.55 -19.15
N LEU A 119 8.42 3.23 -19.19
CA LEU A 119 7.32 2.50 -19.82
C LEU A 119 5.98 2.83 -19.15
N LEU A 120 5.91 2.76 -17.81
CA LEU A 120 4.72 3.05 -17.03
C LEU A 120 4.32 4.53 -17.15
N ALA A 121 5.27 5.46 -17.04
CA ALA A 121 5.01 6.89 -17.23
C ALA A 121 4.43 7.18 -18.62
N GLY A 122 4.94 6.51 -19.66
CA GLY A 122 4.39 6.60 -21.02
C GLY A 122 2.96 6.07 -21.12
N LYS A 123 2.62 5.00 -20.39
CA LYS A 123 1.23 4.48 -20.31
C LYS A 123 0.31 5.46 -19.57
N VAL A 124 0.75 6.03 -18.45
CA VAL A 124 -0.02 7.03 -17.70
C VAL A 124 -0.33 8.26 -18.55
N ARG A 125 0.65 8.80 -19.29
CA ARG A 125 0.42 9.94 -20.19
C ARG A 125 -0.59 9.62 -21.30
N ARG A 126 -0.52 8.42 -21.88
CA ARG A 126 -1.52 7.95 -22.87
C ARG A 126 -2.90 7.82 -22.24
N ALA A 127 -3.00 7.24 -21.04
CA ALA A 127 -4.25 7.11 -20.31
C ALA A 127 -4.87 8.48 -19.96
N ALA A 128 -4.05 9.46 -19.60
CA ALA A 128 -4.50 10.83 -19.36
C ALA A 128 -5.17 11.44 -20.61
N ASN A 129 -4.64 11.10 -21.79
CA ASN A 129 -5.13 11.54 -23.10
C ASN A 129 -6.26 10.68 -23.68
N LEU A 130 -6.72 9.63 -22.99
CA LEU A 130 -7.90 8.87 -23.42
C LEU A 130 -9.14 9.76 -23.43
N SER A 131 -10.00 9.52 -24.41
CA SER A 131 -11.26 10.23 -24.56
C SER A 131 -12.18 9.97 -23.34
N PRO A 132 -13.11 10.88 -23.03
CA PRO A 132 -14.12 10.66 -21.99
C PRO A 132 -14.99 9.40 -22.22
N PHE A 133 -15.03 8.89 -23.45
CA PHE A 133 -15.76 7.66 -23.78
C PHE A 133 -14.98 6.41 -23.32
N GLU A 134 -13.67 6.37 -23.58
CA GLU A 134 -12.81 5.25 -23.15
C GLU A 134 -12.67 5.19 -21.63
N LYS A 135 -12.58 6.35 -20.96
CA LYS A 135 -12.58 6.43 -19.50
C LYS A 135 -13.88 5.90 -18.88
N ARG A 136 -15.03 6.15 -19.52
CA ARG A 136 -16.33 5.62 -19.09
C ARG A 136 -16.43 4.12 -19.28
N ARG A 137 -15.92 3.60 -20.40
CA ARG A 137 -15.92 2.16 -20.67
C ARG A 137 -15.09 1.38 -19.64
N ASP A 138 -13.90 1.85 -19.28
CA ASP A 138 -13.07 1.18 -18.25
C ASP A 138 -13.75 1.22 -16.87
N GLN A 139 -14.46 2.31 -16.55
CA GLN A 139 -15.25 2.43 -15.32
C GLN A 139 -16.47 1.51 -15.34
N GLU A 140 -17.20 1.43 -16.46
CA GLU A 140 -18.35 0.56 -16.66
C GLU A 140 -17.95 -0.93 -16.61
N GLU A 141 -16.82 -1.32 -17.20
CA GLU A 141 -16.31 -2.69 -17.15
C GLU A 141 -15.87 -3.08 -15.73
N THR A 142 -15.27 -2.15 -14.98
CA THR A 142 -14.90 -2.38 -13.57
C THR A 142 -16.14 -2.48 -12.68
N GLN A 143 -17.14 -1.62 -12.91
CA GLN A 143 -18.39 -1.62 -12.17
C GLN A 143 -19.24 -2.85 -12.46
N ALA A 144 -19.28 -3.30 -13.73
CA ALA A 144 -19.98 -4.51 -14.13
C ALA A 144 -19.38 -5.77 -13.48
N ARG A 145 -18.04 -5.86 -13.37
CA ARG A 145 -17.39 -6.98 -12.67
C ARG A 145 -17.71 -7.01 -11.17
N SER A 146 -17.71 -5.85 -10.51
CA SER A 146 -18.06 -5.77 -9.08
C SER A 146 -19.54 -6.14 -8.83
N LEU A 147 -20.43 -5.74 -9.73
CA LEU A 147 -21.83 -6.15 -9.67
C LEU A 147 -22.00 -7.67 -9.83
N ASP A 148 -21.28 -8.29 -10.78
CA ASP A 148 -21.31 -9.74 -11.02
C ASP A 148 -20.81 -10.54 -9.80
N ALA A 149 -19.71 -10.11 -9.17
CA ALA A 149 -19.18 -10.74 -7.96
C ALA A 149 -20.18 -10.70 -6.80
N ARG A 150 -20.79 -9.53 -6.55
CA ARG A 150 -21.83 -9.37 -5.52
C ARG A 150 -23.09 -10.16 -5.81
N GLU A 151 -23.55 -10.17 -7.06
CA GLU A 151 -24.73 -10.92 -7.45
C GLU A 151 -24.51 -12.43 -7.26
N ARG A 152 -23.34 -12.95 -7.65
CA ARG A 152 -22.99 -14.36 -7.44
C ARG A 152 -22.94 -14.72 -5.96
N PHE A 153 -22.32 -13.87 -5.14
CA PHE A 153 -22.27 -14.05 -3.70
C PHE A 153 -23.67 -14.08 -3.09
N ASN A 154 -24.51 -13.09 -3.37
CA ASN A 154 -25.88 -13.03 -2.88
C ASN A 154 -26.68 -14.26 -3.30
N ARG A 155 -26.66 -14.63 -4.59
CA ARG A 155 -27.36 -15.81 -5.10
C ARG A 155 -26.92 -17.11 -4.42
N THR A 156 -25.64 -17.23 -4.08
CA THR A 156 -25.11 -18.39 -3.36
C THR A 156 -25.70 -18.47 -1.95
N LEU A 157 -25.80 -17.33 -1.27
CA LEU A 157 -26.38 -17.27 0.07
C LEU A 157 -27.88 -17.58 0.06
N GLU A 158 -28.62 -17.05 -0.93
CA GLU A 158 -30.03 -17.38 -1.14
C GLU A 158 -30.22 -18.88 -1.34
N LYS A 159 -29.43 -19.48 -2.24
CA LYS A 159 -29.48 -20.89 -2.58
C LYS A 159 -29.30 -21.82 -1.36
N TYR A 160 -28.46 -21.44 -0.40
CA TYR A 160 -28.16 -22.24 0.79
C TYR A 160 -28.79 -21.70 2.08
N GLY A 161 -29.70 -20.72 2.00
CA GLY A 161 -30.51 -20.25 3.13
C GLY A 161 -29.78 -19.33 4.13
N PHE A 162 -28.71 -18.66 3.71
CA PHE A 162 -27.90 -17.77 4.56
C PHE A 162 -28.36 -16.30 4.58
N GLU A 163 -29.41 -15.94 3.83
CA GLU A 163 -29.90 -14.55 3.69
C GLU A 163 -30.12 -13.82 5.04
N GLY A 164 -30.67 -14.53 6.04
CA GLY A 164 -30.95 -13.96 7.35
C GLY A 164 -29.72 -13.70 8.23
N GLN A 165 -28.59 -14.37 7.95
CA GLN A 165 -27.37 -14.25 8.76
C GLN A 165 -26.53 -13.01 8.41
N ILE A 166 -26.67 -12.49 7.18
CA ILE A 166 -25.97 -11.27 6.74
C ILE A 166 -26.63 -10.01 7.28
N ALA A 167 -27.98 -9.98 7.30
CA ALA A 167 -28.72 -8.88 7.92
C ALA A 167 -28.36 -8.70 9.41
N ALA A 168 -27.97 -9.79 10.09
CA ALA A 168 -27.52 -9.76 11.48
C ALA A 168 -26.09 -9.23 11.67
N ARG A 169 -25.24 -9.20 10.62
CA ARG A 169 -23.84 -8.73 10.67
C ARG A 169 -23.61 -7.31 10.16
N GLY A 170 -24.69 -6.57 9.85
CA GLY A 170 -24.72 -5.11 9.73
C GLY A 170 -23.44 -4.43 9.22
N GLY A 171 -23.13 -4.59 7.93
CA GLY A 171 -22.11 -3.78 7.23
C GLY A 171 -20.73 -4.42 7.01
N GLU A 172 -20.44 -5.60 7.58
CA GLU A 172 -19.14 -6.29 7.35
C GLU A 172 -18.96 -6.84 5.93
N VAL A 173 -20.06 -7.07 5.19
CA VAL A 173 -20.01 -7.60 3.82
C VAL A 173 -19.71 -6.51 2.80
N ASP A 174 -20.12 -5.26 3.08
CA ASP A 174 -19.91 -4.14 2.17
C ASP A 174 -18.44 -3.70 2.06
N SER A 175 -17.60 -4.12 3.03
CA SER A 175 -16.16 -3.85 3.06
C SER A 175 -15.30 -4.96 2.41
N LEU A 176 -15.91 -6.09 2.01
CA LEU A 176 -15.20 -7.18 1.35
C LEU A 176 -14.86 -6.82 -0.11
N THR A 177 -13.71 -7.30 -0.58
CA THR A 177 -13.30 -7.18 -1.97
C THR A 177 -14.10 -8.12 -2.87
N ASP A 178 -14.21 -7.80 -4.16
CA ASP A 178 -14.91 -8.65 -5.13
C ASP A 178 -14.35 -10.09 -5.15
N ASP A 179 -13.03 -10.25 -5.06
CA ASP A 179 -12.40 -11.57 -5.03
C ASP A 179 -12.69 -12.34 -3.72
N ALA A 180 -12.74 -11.64 -2.58
CA ALA A 180 -13.16 -12.26 -1.32
C ALA A 180 -14.62 -12.72 -1.38
N LEU A 181 -15.51 -11.94 -2.01
CA LEU A 181 -16.90 -12.33 -2.22
C LEU A 181 -17.01 -13.58 -3.11
N LEU A 182 -16.22 -13.65 -4.18
CA LEU A 182 -16.16 -14.81 -5.08
C LEU A 182 -15.58 -16.06 -4.38
N GLU A 183 -14.53 -15.89 -3.58
CA GLU A 183 -13.92 -16.98 -2.82
C GLU A 183 -14.88 -17.55 -1.76
N ILE A 184 -15.57 -16.68 -1.01
CA ILE A 184 -16.56 -17.12 -0.03
C ILE A 184 -17.73 -17.83 -0.72
N ALA A 185 -18.21 -17.31 -1.86
CA ALA A 185 -19.27 -17.96 -2.62
C ALA A 185 -18.83 -19.38 -3.07
N ALA A 186 -17.62 -19.51 -3.60
CA ALA A 186 -17.08 -20.81 -4.02
C ALA A 186 -16.95 -21.79 -2.84
N ALA A 187 -16.45 -21.33 -1.68
CA ALA A 187 -16.31 -22.16 -0.49
C ALA A 187 -17.66 -22.66 0.04
N ILE A 188 -18.72 -21.82 0.01
CA ILE A 188 -20.08 -22.24 0.40
C ILE A 188 -20.59 -23.32 -0.56
N GLU A 189 -20.40 -23.14 -1.87
CA GLU A 189 -20.81 -24.12 -2.88
C GLU A 189 -20.09 -25.47 -2.68
N GLU A 190 -18.79 -25.45 -2.40
CA GLU A 190 -17.97 -26.65 -2.16
C GLU A 190 -18.46 -27.44 -0.94
N ILE A 191 -18.59 -26.80 0.22
CA ILE A 191 -19.05 -27.44 1.46
C ILE A 191 -20.39 -28.17 1.26
N HIS A 192 -21.36 -27.51 0.61
CA HIS A 192 -22.69 -28.09 0.42
C HIS A 192 -22.76 -29.10 -0.74
N SER A 193 -21.76 -29.12 -1.63
CA SER A 193 -21.66 -30.15 -2.66
C SER A 193 -21.16 -31.49 -2.10
N GLU A 194 -20.33 -31.47 -1.05
CA GLU A 194 -19.83 -32.66 -0.37
C GLU A 194 -20.89 -33.35 0.50
N ASP A 195 -21.79 -32.58 1.12
CA ASP A 195 -22.89 -33.09 1.95
C ASP A 195 -23.97 -33.87 1.18
N HIS A 196 -24.03 -33.72 -0.15
CA HIS A 196 -24.97 -34.48 -1.00
C HIS A 196 -24.39 -35.81 -1.55
N HIS A 197 -23.16 -36.15 -1.19
CA HIS A 197 -22.48 -37.38 -1.63
C HIS A 197 -22.21 -38.40 -0.50
N GLN A 198 -22.80 -38.21 0.68
CA GLN A 198 -22.87 -39.22 1.76
C GLN A 198 -24.28 -39.80 1.88
#